data_AF-A0A6N6KKN2-F1
#
_entry.id   AF-A0A6N6KKN2-F1
#
_cell.length_a   1.000
_cell.length_b   1.000
_cell.length_c   1.000
_cell.angle_alpha   90.00
_cell.angle_beta   90.00
_cell.angle_gamma   90.00
#
_symmetry.space_group_name_H-M   'P 1'
#
loop_
_entity.id
_entity.type
_entity.pdbx_description
1 polymer ?
#
loop_
_entity_poly.entity_id
_entity_poly.type
_entity_poly.pdbx_seq_one_letter_code
_entity_poly.pdbx_strand_id
1 'polypeptide(L)'
;MKSITIHKLDPELATAIEKIVQTTGLSQNKVIKKLLKKALGLEDNGGPKRDLSKFAGKWSKEEADAFDESTANFEQIDEDLWQ
;
A
#
# COMPACT_ATOMS: atom_id res chain seq x y z
N MET A 1 18.55 -7.73 -17.40
CA MET A 1 18.49 -8.10 -15.96
C MET A 1 19.89 -8.49 -15.52
N LYS A 2 20.37 -7.97 -14.39
CA LYS A 2 21.59 -8.48 -13.75
C LYS A 2 21.15 -9.32 -12.54
N SER A 3 21.52 -10.59 -12.53
CA SER A 3 21.36 -11.45 -11.36
C SER A 3 22.55 -11.24 -10.44
N ILE A 4 22.29 -11.23 -9.13
CA ILE A 4 23.32 -11.15 -8.10
C ILE A 4 23.15 -12.37 -7.21
N THR A 5 24.20 -13.17 -7.07
CA THR A 5 24.27 -14.27 -6.12
C THR A 5 25.18 -13.84 -4.98
N ILE A 6 24.67 -13.89 -3.75
CA ILE A 6 25.47 -13.59 -2.55
C ILE A 6 26.01 -14.92 -2.03
N HIS A 7 27.31 -15.14 -2.20
CA HIS A 7 27.98 -16.33 -1.70
C HIS A 7 28.31 -16.19 -0.22
N LYS A 8 28.31 -17.31 0.52
CA LYS A 8 28.69 -17.38 1.94
C LYS A 8 27.90 -16.37 2.79
N LEU A 9 26.58 -16.34 2.62
CA LEU A 9 25.72 -15.55 3.49
C LEU A 9 25.77 -16.11 4.91
N ASP A 10 26.07 -15.26 5.87
CA ASP A 10 26.13 -15.64 7.27
C ASP A 10 24.77 -16.20 7.76
N PRO A 11 24.74 -17.31 8.52
CA PRO A 11 23.50 -17.91 8.99
C PRO A 11 22.63 -16.97 9.84
N GLU A 12 23.26 -16.10 10.64
CA GLU A 12 22.57 -15.11 11.46
C GLU A 12 21.89 -14.08 10.55
N LEU A 13 22.61 -13.63 9.52
CA LEU A 13 22.08 -12.70 8.53
C LEU A 13 20.93 -13.30 7.70
N ALA A 14 21.04 -14.57 7.32
CA ALA A 14 19.97 -15.29 6.63
C ALA A 14 18.70 -15.34 7.49
N THR A 15 18.84 -15.69 8.78
CA THR A 15 17.75 -15.76 9.75
C THR A 15 17.10 -14.39 9.97
N ALA A 16 17.91 -13.34 10.07
CA ALA A 16 17.41 -11.97 10.21
C ALA A 16 16.60 -11.52 8.99
N ILE A 17 17.06 -11.84 7.77
CA ILE A 17 16.33 -11.53 6.53
C ILE A 17 14.99 -12.28 6.49
N GLU A 18 14.98 -13.56 6.87
CA GLU A 18 13.78 -14.39 6.86
C GLU A 18 12.73 -13.88 7.85
N LYS A 19 13.16 -13.43 9.04
CA LYS A 19 12.28 -12.77 10.02
C LYS A 19 11.66 -11.48 9.46
N ILE A 20 12.43 -10.68 8.71
CA ILE A 20 11.92 -9.47 8.05
C ILE A 20 10.91 -9.83 6.95
N VAL A 21 11.16 -10.90 6.19
CA VAL A 21 10.23 -11.41 5.17
C VAL A 21 8.90 -11.81 5.81
N GLN A 22 8.93 -12.60 6.88
CA GLN A 22 7.73 -13.05 7.59
C GLN A 22 6.94 -11.87 8.20
N THR A 23 7.62 -10.92 8.83
CA THR A 23 6.97 -9.77 9.47
C THR A 23 6.40 -8.76 8.47
N THR A 24 7.01 -8.60 7.29
CA THR A 24 6.55 -7.63 6.28
C THR A 24 5.62 -8.24 5.23
N GLY A 25 5.55 -9.57 5.11
CA GLY A 25 4.81 -10.27 4.06
C GLY A 25 5.35 -10.02 2.64
N LEU A 26 6.53 -9.41 2.51
CA LEU A 26 7.16 -9.10 1.23
C LEU A 26 8.02 -10.27 0.76
N SER A 27 8.16 -10.46 -0.56
CA SER A 27 9.10 -11.45 -1.08
C SER A 27 10.54 -11.12 -0.68
N GLN A 28 11.37 -12.15 -0.51
CA GLN A 28 12.78 -12.01 -0.11
C GLN A 28 13.54 -11.04 -1.03
N ASN A 29 13.33 -11.10 -2.34
CA ASN A 29 13.91 -10.15 -3.30
C ASN A 29 13.48 -8.70 -3.06
N LYS A 30 12.22 -8.44 -2.66
CA LYS A 30 11.77 -7.08 -2.33
C LYS A 30 12.43 -6.59 -1.05
N VAL A 31 12.56 -7.46 -0.03
CA VAL A 31 13.24 -7.14 1.23
C VAL A 31 14.70 -6.79 0.98
N ILE A 32 15.44 -7.63 0.23
CA ILE A 32 16.85 -7.38 -0.11
C ILE A 32 17.01 -6.06 -0.87
N LYS A 33 16.17 -5.78 -1.86
CA LYS A 33 16.20 -4.49 -2.58
C LYS A 33 15.97 -3.31 -1.66
N LYS A 34 15.03 -3.41 -0.70
CA LYS A 34 14.73 -2.35 0.27
C LYS A 34 15.91 -2.11 1.23
N LEU A 35 16.53 -3.19 1.72
CA LEU A 35 17.71 -3.12 2.58
C LEU A 35 18.90 -2.48 1.84
N LEU A 36 19.16 -2.88 0.60
CA LEU A 36 20.23 -2.30 -0.22
C LEU A 36 19.96 -0.82 -0.54
N LYS A 37 18.72 -0.46 -0.89
CA LYS A 37 18.34 0.95 -1.08
C LYS A 37 18.61 1.76 0.17
N LYS A 38 18.18 1.27 1.34
CA LYS A 38 18.40 1.93 2.63
C LYS A 38 19.88 2.11 2.95
N ALA A 39 20.68 1.04 2.81
CA ALA A 39 22.11 1.07 3.10
C ALA A 39 22.89 2.03 2.18
N LEU A 40 22.44 2.17 0.92
CA LEU A 40 23.05 3.06 -0.06
C LEU A 40 22.47 4.48 -0.04
N GLY A 41 21.55 4.80 0.88
CA GLY A 41 20.88 6.11 0.93
C GLY A 41 19.96 6.38 -0.27
N LEU A 42 19.56 5.33 -0.99
CA LEU A 42 18.65 5.36 -2.14
C LEU A 42 17.20 5.09 -1.72
N GLU A 43 16.82 5.42 -0.49
CA GLU A 43 15.42 5.32 -0.09
C GLU A 43 14.59 6.19 -1.03
N ASP A 44 13.72 5.55 -1.82
CA ASP A 44 12.60 6.25 -2.42
C ASP A 44 11.81 6.79 -1.23
N ASN A 45 11.65 8.11 -1.14
CA ASN A 45 10.75 8.79 -0.20
C ASN A 45 9.27 8.48 -0.49
N GLY A 46 8.97 7.27 -0.96
CA GLY A 46 7.70 6.85 -1.51
C GLY A 46 7.38 7.68 -2.74
N GLY A 47 7.21 7.03 -3.89
CA GLY A 47 6.20 7.57 -4.81
C GLY A 47 4.92 7.87 -4.03
N PRO A 48 4.14 8.90 -4.41
CA PRO A 48 3.01 9.40 -3.62
C PRO A 48 2.18 8.22 -3.13
N LYS A 49 1.98 8.16 -1.81
CA LYS A 49 1.25 7.08 -1.13
C LYS A 49 -0.05 6.84 -1.90
N ARG A 50 -0.12 5.74 -2.65
CA ARG A 50 -1.29 5.37 -3.46
C ARG A 50 -2.35 4.67 -2.61
N ASP A 51 -2.43 5.05 -1.34
CA ASP A 51 -3.51 4.66 -0.46
C ASP A 51 -4.43 5.87 -0.24
N LEU A 52 -5.74 5.61 -0.21
CA LEU A 52 -6.74 6.62 0.14
C LEU A 52 -6.91 6.71 1.67
N SER A 53 -6.02 6.10 2.45
CA SER A 53 -6.10 6.03 3.91
C SER A 53 -6.18 7.42 4.55
N LYS A 54 -5.56 8.44 3.93
CA LYS A 54 -5.65 9.83 4.39
C LYS A 54 -7.04 10.48 4.22
N PHE A 55 -7.96 9.84 3.53
CA PHE A 55 -9.33 10.32 3.29
C PHE A 55 -10.39 9.51 4.05
N ALA A 56 -10.05 8.33 4.58
CA ALA A 56 -10.97 7.50 5.33
C ALA A 56 -11.35 8.14 6.68
N GLY A 57 -12.63 8.08 7.04
CA GLY A 57 -13.14 8.46 8.36
C GLY A 57 -13.10 9.97 8.67
N LYS A 58 -13.07 10.82 7.65
CA LYS A 58 -13.00 12.29 7.83
C LYS A 58 -14.34 12.99 8.00
N TRP A 59 -15.42 12.34 7.60
CA TRP A 59 -16.75 12.95 7.61
C TRP A 59 -17.36 12.87 9.00
N SER A 60 -17.94 13.97 9.44
CA SER A 60 -18.85 13.96 10.59
C SER A 60 -20.15 13.26 10.20
N LYS A 61 -20.96 12.92 11.22
CA LYS A 61 -22.26 12.32 10.97
C LYS A 61 -23.19 13.30 10.26
N GLU A 62 -23.17 14.57 10.64
CA GLU A 62 -23.97 15.61 10.00
C GLU A 62 -23.59 15.82 8.53
N GLU A 63 -22.30 15.75 8.20
CA GLU A 63 -21.81 15.84 6.82
C GLU A 63 -22.27 14.64 5.98
N ALA A 64 -22.29 13.44 6.57
CA ALA A 64 -22.79 12.24 5.91
C ALA A 64 -24.30 12.33 5.65
N ASP A 65 -25.08 12.68 6.67
CA ASP A 65 -26.54 12.78 6.56
C ASP A 65 -26.96 13.85 5.51
N ALA A 66 -26.27 15.00 5.48
CA ALA A 66 -26.54 16.06 4.50
C ALA A 66 -26.19 15.66 3.06
N PHE A 67 -25.13 14.87 2.88
CA PHE A 67 -24.77 14.33 1.58
C PHE A 67 -25.80 13.32 1.09
N ASP A 68 -26.19 12.36 1.94
CA ASP A 68 -27.16 11.33 1.61
C ASP A 68 -28.50 11.95 1.19
N GLU A 69 -28.97 12.98 1.91
CA GLU A 69 -30.17 13.75 1.52
C GLU A 69 -30.00 14.42 0.15
N SER A 70 -28.83 15.01 -0.11
CA SER A 70 -28.55 15.69 -1.39
C SER A 70 -28.44 14.72 -2.58
N THR A 71 -28.05 13.46 -2.33
CA THR A 71 -27.84 12.45 -3.36
C THR A 71 -28.97 11.45 -3.50
N ALA A 72 -30.00 11.51 -2.65
CA ALA A 72 -31.11 10.57 -2.63
C ALA A 72 -31.79 10.39 -4.01
N ASN A 73 -31.86 11.44 -4.82
CA ASN A 73 -32.45 11.38 -6.16
C ASN A 73 -31.65 10.51 -7.15
N PHE A 74 -30.35 10.29 -6.91
CA PHE A 74 -29.50 9.45 -7.76
C PHE A 74 -29.56 7.97 -7.38
N GLU A 75 -30.18 7.61 -6.25
CA GLU A 75 -30.39 6.22 -5.84
C GLU A 75 -31.65 5.62 -6.48
N GLN A 76 -32.49 6.47 -7.08
CA GLN A 76 -33.66 6.03 -7.81
C GLN A 76 -33.29 5.72 -9.25
N ILE A 77 -33.71 4.55 -9.72
CA ILE A 77 -33.59 4.17 -11.11
C ILE A 77 -34.73 4.86 -11.87
N ASP A 78 -34.38 5.76 -12.77
CA ASP A 78 -35.31 6.32 -13.75
C ASP A 78 -35.45 5.34 -14.92
N GLU A 79 -36.57 4.64 -14.98
CA GLU A 79 -36.86 3.65 -16.03
C GLU A 79 -36.95 4.28 -17.43
N ASP A 80 -37.35 5.55 -17.53
CA ASP A 80 -37.44 6.27 -18.81
C ASP A 80 -36.05 6.68 -19.32
N LEU A 81 -35.08 6.85 -18.42
CA LEU A 81 -33.68 7.16 -18.76
C LEU A 81 -32.87 5.92 -19.15
N TRP A 82 -33.38 4.71 -18.86
CA TRP A 82 -32.69 3.43 -19.08
C TRP A 82 -33.18 2.66 -20.33
N GLN A 83 -34.13 3.21 -21.08
CA GLN A 83 -34.51 2.72 -22.42
C GLN A 83 -33.58 3.28 -23.51
#